data_AF-A0A955IL41-F1
#
_entry.id   AF-A0A955IL41-F1
#
_cell.length_a   1.000
_cell.length_b   1.000
_cell.length_c   1.000
_cell.angle_alpha   90.00
_cell.angle_beta   90.00
_cell.angle_gamma   90.00
#
_symmetry.space_group_name_H-M   'P 1'
#
loop_
_entity.id
_entity.type
_entity.pdbx_description
1 polymer ?
#
loop_
_entity_poly.entity_id
_entity_poly.type
_entity_poly.pdbx_seq_one_letter_code
_entity_poly.pdbx_strand_id
1 'polypeptide(L)'
;MPATKSLRIDELMERASEALARTAYFEAERMCNKALGMARQLDDFERMARITLPLQEARRQRYQQALDAGSEVRIVDVPITDDMALSPGCYLIQPLQVGADGRRLRLLAHQRDVPVAVIVREPRTALGLCPIVAINPGTTYRTRVDPPDDETKPDLEWFVYAMEELGDATIESLDRTSEPYRRVDGLLERLDAIPEHELLHQVLAETCREAHAAHLEAEARPRGRQKSASS
;
A
#
# COMPACT_ATOMS: atom_id res chain seq x y z
N MET A 1 28.33 7.72 7.04
CA MET A 1 27.09 7.94 6.26
C MET A 1 26.07 6.81 6.44
N PRO A 2 26.38 5.52 6.16
CA PRO A 2 25.40 4.43 6.33
C PRO A 2 25.00 4.20 7.80
N ALA A 3 25.96 4.23 8.73
CA ALA A 3 25.68 4.10 10.18
C ALA A 3 24.71 5.17 10.71
N THR A 4 24.83 6.42 10.27
CA THR A 4 23.94 7.51 10.67
C THR A 4 22.51 7.32 10.13
N LYS A 5 22.36 6.81 8.90
CA LYS A 5 21.04 6.51 8.34
C LYS A 5 20.39 5.33 9.06
N SER A 6 21.17 4.31 9.42
CA SER A 6 20.71 3.15 10.19
C SER A 6 20.19 3.54 11.58
N LEU A 7 20.94 4.34 12.35
CA LEU A 7 20.48 4.86 13.65
C LEU A 7 19.16 5.63 13.53
N ARG A 8 19.03 6.44 12.48
CA ARG A 8 17.81 7.20 12.22
C ARG A 8 16.61 6.31 11.84
N ILE A 9 16.83 5.14 11.24
CA ILE A 9 15.75 4.16 11.02
C ILE A 9 15.29 3.62 12.37
N ASP A 10 16.21 3.27 13.26
CA ASP A 10 15.88 2.70 14.58
C ASP A 10 15.11 3.71 15.45
N GLU A 11 15.53 4.97 15.47
CA GLU A 11 14.79 6.07 16.14
C GLU A 11 13.36 6.25 15.59
N LEU A 12 13.17 6.11 14.27
CA LEU A 12 11.83 6.18 13.67
C LEU A 12 10.97 5.00 14.10
N MET A 13 11.54 3.80 14.20
CA MET A 13 10.81 2.58 14.56
C MET A 13 10.44 2.52 16.04
N GLU A 14 11.30 3.03 16.93
CA GLU A 14 10.97 3.21 18.34
C GLU A 14 9.77 4.16 18.48
N ARG A 15 9.82 5.33 17.84
CA ARG A 15 8.72 6.30 17.86
C ARG A 15 7.44 5.78 17.21
N ALA A 16 7.54 5.00 16.13
CA ALA A 16 6.39 4.37 15.50
C ALA A 16 5.72 3.36 16.45
N SER A 17 6.51 2.62 17.21
CA SER A 17 6.01 1.66 18.21
C SER A 17 5.32 2.38 19.36
N GLU A 18 5.90 3.46 19.87
CA GLU A 18 5.25 4.33 20.86
C GLU A 18 3.95 4.94 20.32
N ALA A 19 3.91 5.33 19.05
CA ALA A 19 2.72 5.88 18.40
C ALA A 19 1.61 4.84 18.28
N LEU A 20 1.93 3.60 17.89
CA LEU A 20 0.99 2.48 17.89
C LEU A 20 0.41 2.22 19.28
N ALA A 21 1.26 2.18 20.31
CA ALA A 21 0.84 1.92 21.69
C ALA A 21 -0.17 2.95 22.22
N ARG A 22 -0.08 4.21 21.76
CA ARG A 22 -1.01 5.30 22.09
C ARG A 22 -2.12 5.53 21.04
N THR A 23 -2.35 4.55 20.17
CA THR A 23 -3.37 4.57 19.09
C THR A 23 -3.24 5.71 18.08
N ALA A 24 -2.05 6.33 17.97
CA ALA A 24 -1.73 7.37 17.01
C ALA A 24 -1.34 6.77 15.64
N TYR A 25 -2.28 6.07 15.00
CA TYR A 25 -2.02 5.23 13.83
C TYR A 25 -1.48 6.00 12.61
N PHE A 26 -1.97 7.20 12.34
CA PHE A 26 -1.45 8.05 11.25
C PHE A 26 0.00 8.45 11.47
N GLU A 27 0.36 8.78 12.71
CA GLU A 27 1.73 9.11 13.06
C GLU A 27 2.65 7.90 12.91
N ALA A 28 2.22 6.73 13.40
CA ALA A 28 2.94 5.48 13.22
C ALA A 28 3.16 5.15 11.74
N GLU A 29 2.12 5.28 10.90
CA GLU A 29 2.21 5.05 9.46
C GLU A 29 3.23 6.01 8.80
N ARG A 30 3.20 7.31 9.11
CA ARG A 30 4.17 8.29 8.57
C ARG A 30 5.61 7.93 8.94
N MET A 31 5.84 7.51 10.18
CA MET A 31 7.16 7.09 10.65
C MET A 31 7.63 5.82 9.94
N CYS A 32 6.75 4.81 9.82
CA CYS A 32 7.04 3.56 9.12
C CYS A 32 7.33 3.79 7.63
N ASN A 33 6.54 4.59 6.93
CA ASN A 33 6.78 4.92 5.52
C ASN A 33 8.14 5.60 5.31
N LYS A 34 8.49 6.53 6.20
CA LYS A 34 9.80 7.20 6.16
C LYS A 34 10.95 6.22 6.43
N ALA A 35 10.82 5.37 7.43
CA ALA A 35 11.81 4.34 7.77
C ALA A 35 11.97 3.34 6.62
N LEU A 36 10.86 2.90 6.02
CA LEU A 36 10.83 1.96 4.90
C LEU A 36 11.55 2.54 3.67
N GLY A 37 11.28 3.80 3.32
CA GLY A 37 11.99 4.48 2.23
C GLY A 37 13.49 4.63 2.51
N MET A 38 13.88 4.90 3.76
CA MET A 38 15.29 4.95 4.16
C MET A 38 15.98 3.59 4.08
N ALA A 39 15.32 2.53 4.55
CA ALA A 39 15.84 1.16 4.47
C ALA A 39 15.99 0.73 3.00
N ARG A 40 15.00 1.04 2.15
CA ARG A 40 15.07 0.78 0.72
C ARG A 40 16.24 1.48 0.04
N GLN A 41 16.54 2.74 0.39
CA GLN A 41 17.70 3.47 -0.14
C GLN A 41 19.06 2.86 0.27
N LEU A 42 19.08 2.01 1.30
CA LEU A 42 20.27 1.31 1.77
C LEU A 42 20.32 -0.14 1.29
N ASP A 43 19.34 -0.59 0.50
CA ASP A 43 19.11 -2.00 0.17
C ASP A 43 19.04 -2.90 1.43
N ASP A 44 18.59 -2.34 2.56
CA ASP A 44 18.45 -3.04 3.84
C ASP A 44 17.11 -3.80 3.88
N PHE A 45 17.03 -4.85 3.07
CA PHE A 45 15.82 -5.65 2.91
C PHE A 45 15.40 -6.36 4.22
N GLU A 46 16.37 -6.69 5.08
CA GLU A 46 16.06 -7.27 6.39
C GLU A 46 15.27 -6.28 7.25
N ARG A 47 15.72 -5.01 7.34
CA ARG A 47 14.96 -3.98 8.05
C ARG A 47 13.63 -3.70 7.39
N MET A 48 13.56 -3.65 6.06
CA MET A 48 12.29 -3.46 5.35
C MET A 48 11.25 -4.52 5.79
N ALA A 49 11.63 -5.80 5.83
CA ALA A 49 10.74 -6.87 6.26
C ALA A 49 10.18 -6.66 7.68
N ARG A 50 11.00 -6.13 8.60
CA ARG A 50 10.59 -5.82 9.98
C ARG A 50 9.70 -4.58 10.06
N ILE A 51 9.98 -3.55 9.28
CA ILE A 51 9.22 -2.28 9.23
C ILE A 51 7.80 -2.51 8.68
N THR A 52 7.64 -3.46 7.76
CA THR A 52 6.34 -3.76 7.15
C THR A 52 5.28 -4.21 8.19
N LEU A 53 5.69 -4.85 9.29
CA LEU A 53 4.75 -5.33 10.32
C LEU A 53 4.02 -4.20 11.08
N PRO A 54 4.71 -3.23 11.73
CA PRO A 54 4.04 -2.09 12.35
C PRO A 54 3.34 -1.18 11.32
N LEU A 55 3.81 -1.12 10.07
CA LEU A 55 3.11 -0.41 9.00
C LEU A 55 1.74 -1.05 8.70
N GLN A 56 1.70 -2.38 8.55
CA GLN A 56 0.48 -3.15 8.36
C GLN A 56 -0.50 -2.90 9.51
N GLU A 57 -0.03 -2.96 10.76
CA GLU A 57 -0.90 -2.76 11.92
C GLU A 57 -1.47 -1.34 11.98
N ALA A 58 -0.66 -0.30 11.72
CA ALA A 58 -1.14 1.08 11.67
C ALA A 58 -2.26 1.27 10.63
N ARG A 59 -2.09 0.69 9.45
CA ARG A 59 -3.05 0.80 8.34
C ARG A 59 -4.29 -0.04 8.57
N ARG A 60 -4.15 -1.25 9.11
CA ARG A 60 -5.26 -2.11 9.53
C ARG A 60 -6.16 -1.42 10.54
N GLN A 61 -5.57 -0.76 11.54
CA GLN A 61 -6.33 -0.02 12.56
C GLN A 61 -7.05 1.20 11.99
N ARG A 62 -6.40 1.98 11.10
CA ARG A 62 -7.08 3.06 10.36
C ARG A 62 -8.23 2.55 9.51
N TYR A 63 -8.03 1.43 8.83
CA TYR A 63 -9.06 0.81 8.01
C TYR A 63 -10.26 0.39 8.86
N GLN A 64 -10.02 -0.29 9.98
CA GLN A 64 -11.07 -0.65 10.94
C GLN A 64 -11.82 0.60 11.45
N GLN A 65 -11.11 1.67 11.81
CA GLN A 65 -11.73 2.94 12.22
C GLN A 65 -12.63 3.54 11.13
N ALA A 66 -12.27 3.36 9.85
CA ALA A 66 -13.09 3.82 8.73
C ALA A 66 -14.36 2.95 8.56
N LEU A 67 -14.24 1.63 8.74
CA LEU A 67 -15.38 0.71 8.70
C LEU A 67 -16.35 0.95 9.87
N ASP A 68 -15.82 1.23 11.06
CA ASP A 68 -16.61 1.43 12.28
C ASP A 68 -17.30 2.81 12.36
N ALA A 69 -16.87 3.77 11.53
CA ALA A 69 -17.38 5.14 11.57
C ALA A 69 -18.84 5.30 11.10
N GLY A 70 -19.39 4.32 10.40
CA GLY A 70 -20.77 4.32 9.94
C GLY A 70 -21.08 3.14 9.03
N SER A 71 -22.37 2.81 8.92
CA SER A 71 -22.85 1.64 8.16
C SER A 71 -23.04 1.89 6.66
N GLU A 72 -22.82 3.11 6.17
CA GLU A 72 -23.13 3.52 4.79
C GLU A 72 -21.88 3.89 4.00
N VAL A 73 -21.80 3.38 2.76
CA VAL A 73 -20.79 3.78 1.78
C VAL A 73 -21.19 5.12 1.17
N ARG A 74 -20.31 6.12 1.27
CA ARG A 74 -20.55 7.45 0.70
C ARG A 74 -20.15 7.49 -0.76
N ILE A 75 -21.13 7.68 -1.64
CA ILE A 75 -20.87 7.92 -3.06
C ILE A 75 -20.34 9.34 -3.23
N VAL A 76 -19.23 9.47 -3.96
CA VAL A 76 -18.66 10.76 -4.38
C VAL A 76 -18.57 10.77 -5.90
N ASP A 77 -19.35 11.66 -6.49
CA ASP A 77 -19.46 11.91 -7.93
C ASP A 77 -19.09 13.35 -8.31
N VAL A 78 -18.49 14.08 -7.36
CA VAL A 78 -17.99 15.45 -7.53
C VAL A 78 -16.45 15.49 -7.48
N PRO A 79 -15.81 16.48 -8.14
CA PRO A 79 -14.37 16.64 -8.08
C PRO A 79 -13.85 16.81 -6.65
N ILE A 80 -12.69 16.20 -6.35
CA ILE A 80 -12.06 16.32 -5.03
C ILE A 80 -11.27 17.63 -4.94
N THR A 81 -11.59 18.45 -3.94
CA THR A 81 -10.93 19.74 -3.67
C THR A 81 -10.16 19.72 -2.35
N ASP A 82 -9.18 20.61 -2.20
CA ASP A 82 -8.32 20.66 -1.01
C ASP A 82 -9.01 21.24 0.23
N ASP A 83 -10.23 21.78 0.08
CA ASP A 83 -11.08 22.34 1.14
C ASP A 83 -12.31 21.46 1.45
N MET A 84 -12.51 20.36 0.71
CA MET A 84 -13.61 19.43 0.91
C MET A 84 -13.65 18.95 2.37
N ALA A 85 -14.84 18.96 2.99
CA ALA A 85 -15.02 18.41 4.32
C ALA A 85 -14.89 16.88 4.27
N LEU A 86 -14.05 16.32 5.14
CA LEU A 86 -13.84 14.88 5.26
C LEU A 86 -14.25 14.42 6.66
N SER A 87 -14.91 13.27 6.72
CA SER A 87 -15.26 12.60 7.96
C SER A 87 -14.87 11.12 7.88
N PRO A 88 -14.61 10.46 9.02
CA PRO A 88 -14.32 9.04 9.05
C PRO A 88 -15.34 8.21 8.27
N GLY A 89 -14.95 7.22 7.46
CA GLY A 89 -15.91 6.38 6.74
C GLY A 89 -15.43 5.75 5.43
N CYS A 90 -16.34 5.04 4.76
CA CYS A 90 -16.11 4.40 3.48
C CYS A 90 -16.59 5.26 2.32
N TYR A 91 -15.76 5.43 1.28
CA TYR A 91 -16.00 6.31 0.14
C TYR A 91 -15.90 5.54 -1.17
N LEU A 92 -16.96 5.61 -1.99
CA LEU A 92 -16.99 5.09 -3.35
C LEU A 92 -16.92 6.25 -4.33
N ILE A 93 -15.78 6.40 -5.01
CA ILE A 93 -15.61 7.40 -6.07
C ILE A 93 -16.19 6.85 -7.38
N GLN A 94 -17.01 7.65 -8.07
CA GLN A 94 -17.64 7.30 -9.34
C GLN A 94 -17.22 8.27 -10.49
N PRO A 95 -17.34 7.88 -11.78
CA PRO A 95 -16.95 8.67 -12.99
C PRO A 95 -17.43 10.12 -13.03
N LEU A 96 -16.62 11.12 -13.46
CA LEU A 96 -15.45 11.16 -14.39
C LEU A 96 -14.10 11.61 -13.72
N GLN A 97 -12.94 11.05 -14.14
CA GLN A 97 -11.54 11.27 -13.61
C GLN A 97 -11.10 10.46 -12.35
N VAL A 98 -11.80 9.35 -12.15
CA VAL A 98 -11.97 8.61 -10.90
C VAL A 98 -10.72 8.15 -10.13
N GLY A 99 -9.69 7.66 -10.83
CA GLY A 99 -8.52 7.08 -10.14
C GLY A 99 -7.72 8.14 -9.38
N ALA A 100 -7.52 9.29 -10.02
CA ALA A 100 -6.76 10.40 -9.44
C ALA A 100 -7.47 11.01 -8.25
N ASP A 101 -8.80 11.10 -8.33
CA ASP A 101 -9.65 11.57 -7.25
C ASP A 101 -9.62 10.62 -6.05
N GLY A 102 -9.70 9.31 -6.26
CA GLY A 102 -9.55 8.34 -5.17
C GLY A 102 -8.20 8.44 -4.47
N ARG A 103 -7.10 8.60 -5.23
CA ARG A 103 -5.78 8.84 -4.65
C ARG A 103 -5.72 10.17 -3.90
N ARG A 104 -6.28 11.25 -4.46
CA ARG A 104 -6.31 12.58 -3.84
C ARG A 104 -7.08 12.57 -2.52
N LEU A 105 -8.26 11.95 -2.48
CA LEU A 105 -9.07 11.85 -1.27
C LEU A 105 -8.30 11.12 -0.17
N ARG A 106 -7.67 9.98 -0.48
CA ARG A 106 -6.85 9.24 0.50
C ARG A 106 -5.69 10.04 1.06
N LEU A 107 -4.95 10.75 0.20
CA LEU A 107 -3.84 11.58 0.63
C LEU A 107 -4.30 12.76 1.48
N LEU A 108 -5.39 13.42 1.08
CA LEU A 108 -5.99 14.52 1.83
C LEU A 108 -6.47 14.04 3.22
N ALA A 109 -7.14 12.90 3.26
CA ALA A 109 -7.58 12.27 4.51
C ALA A 109 -6.40 11.88 5.41
N HIS A 110 -5.35 11.28 4.85
CA HIS A 110 -4.13 10.94 5.58
C HIS A 110 -3.40 12.18 6.11
N GLN A 111 -3.36 13.28 5.35
CA GLN A 111 -2.76 14.54 5.80
C GLN A 111 -3.52 15.18 6.97
N ARG A 112 -4.84 14.95 7.03
CA ARG A 112 -5.74 15.53 8.05
C ARG A 112 -6.06 14.57 9.19
N ASP A 113 -5.40 13.42 9.23
CA ASP A 113 -5.62 12.37 10.22
C ASP A 113 -7.09 11.88 10.29
N VAL A 114 -7.77 11.80 9.13
CA VAL A 114 -9.14 11.32 9.01
C VAL A 114 -9.15 9.88 8.48
N PRO A 115 -9.66 8.89 9.24
CA PRO A 115 -9.65 7.48 8.81
C PRO A 115 -10.72 7.23 7.75
N VAL A 116 -10.27 6.99 6.53
CA VAL A 116 -11.14 6.70 5.39
C VAL A 116 -10.71 5.43 4.69
N ALA A 117 -11.67 4.70 4.14
CA ALA A 117 -11.46 3.65 3.15
C ALA A 117 -12.01 4.13 1.82
N VAL A 118 -11.27 3.95 0.72
CA VAL A 118 -11.64 4.52 -0.57
C VAL A 118 -11.49 3.49 -1.67
N ILE A 119 -12.58 3.23 -2.38
CA ILE A 119 -12.55 2.51 -3.65
C ILE A 119 -13.03 3.42 -4.77
N VAL A 120 -12.58 3.10 -5.96
CA VAL A 120 -12.91 3.84 -7.16
C VAL A 120 -13.54 2.87 -8.14
N ARG A 121 -14.71 3.21 -8.68
CA ARG A 121 -15.31 2.44 -9.76
C ARG A 121 -15.26 3.18 -11.09
N GLU A 122 -15.15 2.42 -12.16
CA GLU A 122 -15.37 2.88 -13.53
C GLU A 122 -16.77 2.47 -14.01
N PRO A 123 -17.25 2.95 -15.18
CA PRO A 123 -18.50 2.48 -15.76
C PRO A 123 -18.47 0.95 -15.97
N ARG A 124 -19.66 0.33 -15.88
CA ARG A 124 -19.80 -1.12 -16.10
C ARG A 124 -19.23 -1.55 -17.44
N THR A 125 -18.63 -2.73 -17.46
CA THR A 125 -18.21 -3.38 -18.70
C THR A 125 -19.42 -3.86 -19.50
N ALA A 126 -19.22 -4.23 -20.77
CA ALA A 126 -20.26 -4.85 -21.59
C ALA A 126 -20.80 -6.17 -21.01
N LEU A 127 -20.04 -6.82 -20.12
CA LEU A 127 -20.45 -8.02 -19.39
C LEU A 127 -21.22 -7.71 -18.10
N GLY A 128 -21.51 -6.45 -17.81
CA GLY A 128 -22.24 -6.02 -16.62
C GLY A 128 -21.38 -5.91 -15.34
N LEU A 129 -20.13 -6.34 -15.37
CA LEU A 129 -19.20 -6.24 -14.24
C LEU A 129 -18.79 -4.79 -13.93
N CYS A 130 -18.53 -4.52 -12.65
CA CYS A 130 -18.05 -3.25 -12.13
C CYS A 130 -16.51 -3.25 -12.06
N PRO A 131 -15.80 -2.44 -12.86
CA PRO A 131 -14.35 -2.32 -12.71
C PRO A 131 -14.02 -1.49 -11.47
N ILE A 132 -13.16 -2.03 -10.61
CA ILE A 132 -12.61 -1.34 -9.43
C ILE A 132 -11.16 -0.99 -9.72
N VAL A 133 -10.77 0.23 -9.38
CA VAL A 133 -9.47 0.80 -9.79
C VAL A 133 -8.74 1.43 -8.61
N ALA A 134 -7.42 1.29 -8.61
CA ALA A 134 -6.51 2.11 -7.83
C ALA A 134 -5.38 2.61 -8.73
N ILE A 135 -4.87 3.82 -8.46
CA ILE A 135 -3.76 4.36 -9.23
C ILE A 135 -2.59 4.78 -8.35
N ASN A 136 -1.41 4.71 -8.96
CA ASN A 136 -0.17 5.36 -8.54
C ASN A 136 0.36 6.19 -9.73
N PRO A 137 1.21 7.23 -9.57
CA PRO A 137 1.81 7.89 -10.72
C PRO A 137 2.51 6.89 -11.65
N GLY A 138 2.01 6.80 -12.89
CA GLY A 138 2.54 5.90 -13.91
C GLY A 138 1.93 4.49 -13.96
N THR A 139 1.11 4.08 -12.97
CA THR A 139 0.57 2.71 -12.90
C THR A 139 -0.90 2.70 -12.47
N THR A 140 -1.70 1.86 -13.12
CA THR A 140 -3.12 1.64 -12.81
C THR A 140 -3.34 0.17 -12.49
N TYR A 141 -3.93 -0.11 -11.33
CA TYR A 141 -4.37 -1.44 -10.93
C TYR A 141 -5.89 -1.53 -11.08
N ARG A 142 -6.38 -2.65 -11.63
CA ARG A 142 -7.79 -2.84 -11.92
C ARG A 142 -8.19 -4.29 -11.72
N THR A 143 -9.32 -4.50 -11.07
CA THR A 143 -10.05 -5.77 -11.08
C THR A 143 -11.48 -5.55 -11.58
N ARG A 144 -12.25 -6.62 -11.76
CA ARG A 144 -13.67 -6.57 -12.11
C ARG A 144 -14.43 -7.44 -11.13
N VAL A 145 -15.43 -6.86 -10.48
CA VAL A 145 -16.31 -7.54 -9.52
C VAL A 145 -17.75 -7.46 -9.98
N ASP A 146 -18.61 -8.28 -9.41
CA ASP A 146 -20.05 -8.10 -9.55
C ASP A 146 -20.48 -6.74 -8.98
N PRO A 147 -21.45 -6.05 -9.59
CA PRO A 147 -21.98 -4.81 -9.04
C PRO A 147 -22.69 -5.06 -7.70
N PRO A 148 -22.82 -4.03 -6.84
CA PRO A 148 -23.65 -4.16 -5.64
C PRO A 148 -25.12 -4.37 -6.04
N ASP A 149 -25.89 -4.98 -5.14
CA ASP A 149 -27.33 -5.19 -5.34
C ASP A 149 -28.08 -3.85 -5.57
N ASP A 150 -27.69 -2.79 -4.85
CA ASP A 150 -28.14 -1.42 -5.05
C ASP A 150 -26.95 -0.49 -5.34
N GLU A 151 -26.85 0.00 -6.57
CA GLU A 151 -25.79 0.93 -6.98
C GLU A 151 -25.88 2.31 -6.33
N THR A 152 -27.07 2.71 -5.91
CA THR A 152 -27.30 4.00 -5.25
C THR A 152 -27.02 3.93 -3.75
N LYS A 153 -27.00 2.71 -3.21
CA LYS A 153 -26.67 2.43 -1.81
C LYS A 153 -25.88 1.12 -1.68
N PRO A 154 -24.62 1.09 -2.13
CA PRO A 154 -23.77 -0.08 -1.94
C PRO A 154 -23.62 -0.37 -0.45
N ASP A 155 -23.76 -1.63 -0.08
CA ASP A 155 -23.53 -2.06 1.29
C ASP A 155 -22.02 -2.21 1.59
N LEU A 156 -21.72 -2.35 2.89
CA LEU A 156 -20.35 -2.48 3.37
C LEU A 156 -19.73 -3.83 2.99
N GLU A 157 -20.53 -4.88 2.83
CA GLU A 157 -20.05 -6.22 2.47
C GLU A 157 -19.47 -6.22 1.05
N TRP A 158 -20.22 -5.69 0.09
CA TRP A 158 -19.75 -5.46 -1.27
C TRP A 158 -18.52 -4.56 -1.31
N PHE A 159 -18.50 -3.49 -0.50
CA PHE A 159 -17.37 -2.56 -0.46
C PHE A 159 -16.07 -3.23 -0.01
N VAL A 160 -16.13 -4.01 1.09
CA VAL A 160 -14.99 -4.76 1.62
C VAL A 160 -14.55 -5.82 0.62
N TYR A 161 -15.50 -6.57 0.05
CA TYR A 161 -15.22 -7.54 -1.01
C TYR A 161 -14.48 -6.91 -2.20
N ALA A 162 -14.97 -5.78 -2.72
CA ALA A 162 -14.35 -5.05 -3.82
C ALA A 162 -12.92 -4.57 -3.50
N MET A 163 -12.64 -4.20 -2.24
CA MET A 163 -11.29 -3.85 -1.79
C MET A 163 -10.34 -5.06 -1.78
N GLU A 164 -10.79 -6.18 -1.23
CA GLU A 164 -9.98 -7.41 -1.17
C GLU A 164 -9.66 -7.93 -2.57
N GLU A 165 -10.66 -8.03 -3.45
CA GLU A 165 -10.48 -8.46 -4.84
C GLU A 165 -9.50 -7.56 -5.61
N LEU A 166 -9.50 -6.25 -5.34
CA LEU A 166 -8.54 -5.33 -5.96
C LEU A 166 -7.12 -5.61 -5.47
N GLY A 167 -6.95 -5.86 -4.17
CA GLY A 167 -5.68 -6.21 -3.56
C GLY A 167 -5.11 -7.52 -4.11
N ASP A 168 -5.93 -8.56 -4.13
CA ASP A 168 -5.55 -9.90 -4.60
C ASP A 168 -5.16 -9.89 -6.08
N ALA A 169 -6.01 -9.32 -6.94
CA ALA A 169 -5.70 -9.18 -8.37
C ALA A 169 -4.41 -8.38 -8.61
N THR A 170 -4.13 -7.40 -7.75
CA THR A 170 -2.92 -6.60 -7.84
C THR A 170 -1.67 -7.43 -7.49
N ILE A 171 -1.75 -8.31 -6.49
CA ILE A 171 -0.67 -9.26 -6.16
C ILE A 171 -0.48 -10.27 -7.28
N GLU A 172 -1.55 -10.83 -7.83
CA GLU A 172 -1.50 -11.81 -8.91
C GLU A 172 -0.84 -11.25 -10.18
N SER A 173 -1.01 -9.96 -10.45
CA SER A 173 -0.39 -9.28 -11.59
C SER A 173 1.14 -9.07 -11.46
N LEU A 174 1.73 -9.36 -10.29
CA LEU A 174 3.17 -9.17 -10.07
C LEU A 174 3.98 -10.21 -10.87
N ASP A 175 4.99 -9.77 -11.62
CA ASP A 175 5.92 -10.67 -12.28
C ASP A 175 6.79 -11.41 -11.24
N ARG A 176 6.43 -12.67 -10.98
CA ARG A 176 7.12 -13.54 -10.02
C ARG A 176 8.47 -14.04 -10.52
N THR A 177 8.77 -13.88 -11.81
CA THR A 177 10.04 -14.33 -12.42
C THR A 177 11.14 -13.29 -12.31
N SER A 178 10.79 -12.05 -11.96
CA SER A 178 11.74 -10.96 -11.73
C SER A 178 12.60 -11.19 -10.49
N GLU A 179 13.80 -10.61 -10.53
CA GLU A 179 14.73 -10.57 -9.40
C GLU A 179 14.05 -10.09 -8.11
N PRO A 180 14.34 -10.70 -6.93
CA PRO A 180 13.65 -10.38 -5.68
C PRO A 180 13.60 -8.88 -5.36
N TYR A 181 14.69 -8.13 -5.56
CA TYR A 181 14.71 -6.69 -5.29
C TYR A 181 13.76 -5.90 -6.20
N ARG A 182 13.56 -6.32 -7.45
CA ARG A 182 12.59 -5.70 -8.37
C ARG A 182 11.16 -6.02 -7.96
N ARG A 183 10.92 -7.22 -7.45
CA ARG A 183 9.62 -7.60 -6.87
C ARG A 183 9.29 -6.76 -5.64
N VAL A 184 10.29 -6.45 -4.79
CA VAL A 184 10.14 -5.49 -3.68
C VAL A 184 9.67 -4.13 -4.21
N ASP A 185 10.31 -3.58 -5.23
CA ASP A 185 9.92 -2.29 -5.83
C ASP A 185 8.49 -2.32 -6.37
N GLY A 186 8.16 -3.37 -7.12
CA GLY A 186 6.80 -3.56 -7.65
C GLY A 186 5.74 -3.70 -6.56
N LEU A 187 6.07 -4.28 -5.40
CA LEU A 187 5.17 -4.38 -4.25
C LEU A 187 5.03 -3.05 -3.50
N LEU A 188 6.11 -2.25 -3.38
CA LEU A 188 6.03 -0.91 -2.81
C LEU A 188 5.09 -0.01 -3.63
N GLU A 189 5.15 -0.09 -4.97
CA GLU A 189 4.26 0.66 -5.84
C GLU A 189 2.78 0.27 -5.69
N ARG A 190 2.51 -1.03 -5.48
CA ARG A 190 1.17 -1.56 -5.23
C ARG A 190 0.66 -1.13 -3.86
N LEU A 191 1.54 -1.15 -2.87
CA LEU A 191 1.22 -0.80 -1.50
C LEU A 191 0.97 0.71 -1.31
N ASP A 192 1.56 1.59 -2.13
CA ASP A 192 1.15 3.01 -2.17
C ASP A 192 -0.23 3.18 -2.82
N ALA A 193 -0.55 2.33 -3.80
CA ALA A 193 -1.83 2.39 -4.50
C ALA A 193 -2.98 1.76 -3.70
N ILE A 194 -2.74 0.77 -2.85
CA ILE A 194 -3.76 0.05 -2.06
C ILE A 194 -3.19 -0.17 -0.65
N PRO A 195 -3.07 0.89 0.16
CA PRO A 195 -2.37 0.82 1.43
C PRO A 195 -3.10 -0.03 2.47
N GLU A 196 -4.40 -0.22 2.40
CA GLU A 196 -5.17 -0.94 3.41
C GLU A 196 -5.11 -2.47 3.28
N HIS A 197 -4.72 -3.01 2.12
CA HIS A 197 -4.81 -4.44 1.87
C HIS A 197 -3.71 -5.23 2.60
N GLU A 198 -4.13 -6.15 3.45
CA GLU A 198 -3.25 -6.81 4.41
C GLU A 198 -2.23 -7.73 3.74
N LEU A 199 -2.67 -8.54 2.77
CA LEU A 199 -1.82 -9.53 2.11
C LEU A 199 -0.66 -8.87 1.33
N LEU A 200 -0.84 -7.66 0.80
CA LEU A 200 0.23 -6.90 0.14
C LEU A 200 1.42 -6.64 1.09
N HIS A 201 1.16 -6.38 2.37
CA HIS A 201 2.21 -6.21 3.38
C HIS A 201 2.92 -7.52 3.68
N GLN A 202 2.15 -8.60 3.83
CA GLN A 202 2.70 -9.93 4.12
C GLN A 202 3.62 -10.40 2.98
N VAL A 203 3.17 -10.25 1.73
CA VAL A 203 3.94 -10.58 0.52
C VAL A 203 5.17 -9.66 0.38
N LEU A 204 5.06 -8.37 0.70
CA LEU A 204 6.21 -7.46 0.74
C LEU A 204 7.24 -7.90 1.79
N ALA A 205 6.82 -8.26 2.99
CA ALA A 205 7.72 -8.71 4.05
C ALA A 205 8.45 -10.01 3.68
N GLU A 206 7.73 -10.96 3.04
CA GLU A 206 8.32 -12.20 2.52
C GLU A 206 9.32 -11.92 1.39
N THR A 207 8.93 -11.12 0.41
CA THR A 207 9.80 -10.76 -0.72
C THR A 207 11.05 -10.00 -0.26
N CYS A 208 10.95 -9.18 0.79
CA CYS A 208 12.10 -8.55 1.43
C CYS A 208 13.06 -9.59 2.05
N ARG A 209 12.54 -10.63 2.71
CA ARG A 209 13.39 -11.72 3.24
C ARG A 209 14.08 -12.50 2.12
N GLU A 210 13.38 -12.76 1.01
CA GLU A 210 13.97 -13.38 -0.19
C GLU A 210 15.09 -12.51 -0.78
N ALA A 211 14.86 -11.20 -0.91
CA ALA A 211 15.85 -10.27 -1.42
C ALA A 211 17.08 -10.17 -0.52
N HIS A 212 16.89 -10.19 0.81
CA HIS A 212 17.99 -10.25 1.76
C HIS A 212 18.82 -11.55 1.60
N ALA A 213 18.15 -12.70 1.50
CA ALA A 213 18.83 -13.99 1.31
C ALA A 213 19.65 -14.00 0.00
N ALA A 214 19.06 -13.56 -1.11
CA ALA A 214 19.74 -13.46 -2.40
C ALA A 214 20.95 -12.51 -2.35
N HIS A 215 20.86 -11.43 -1.58
CA HIS A 215 21.99 -10.51 -1.36
C HIS A 215 23.16 -11.19 -0.63
N LEU A 216 22.88 -11.90 0.47
CA LEU A 216 23.91 -12.65 1.22
C LEU A 216 24.58 -13.73 0.37
N GLU A 217 23.80 -14.45 -0.45
CA GLU A 217 24.34 -15.46 -1.38
C GLU A 217 25.28 -14.84 -2.42
N ALA A 218 24.92 -13.67 -2.95
CA ALA A 218 25.75 -12.94 -3.91
C ALA A 218 27.08 -12.48 -3.28
N GLU A 219 27.07 -12.05 -2.02
CA GLU A 219 28.28 -11.68 -1.27
C GLU A 219 29.18 -12.88 -0.95
N ALA A 220 28.59 -14.02 -0.61
CA ALA A 220 29.32 -15.24 -0.26
C ALA A 220 29.99 -15.92 -1.47
N ARG A 221 29.54 -15.61 -2.70
CA ARG A 221 30.11 -16.20 -3.92
C ARG A 221 31.56 -15.75 -4.10
N PRO A 222 32.55 -16.67 -4.13
CA PRO A 222 33.95 -16.29 -4.25
C PRO A 222 34.18 -15.52 -5.55
N ARG A 223 34.74 -14.31 -5.45
CA ARG A 223 35.19 -13.53 -6.61
C ARG A 223 36.21 -14.38 -7.36
N GLY A 224 35.78 -14.99 -8.47
CA GLY A 224 36.64 -15.86 -9.26
C GLY A 224 37.95 -15.15 -9.57
N ARG A 225 39.07 -15.83 -9.30
CA ARG A 225 40.43 -15.42 -9.71
C ARG A 225 40.34 -14.86 -11.14
N GLN A 226 40.50 -13.55 -11.29
CA GLN A 226 40.96 -12.98 -12.55
C GLN A 226 42.31 -13.64 -12.81
N LYS A 227 42.33 -14.65 -13.68
CA LYS A 227 43.59 -15.15 -14.25
C LYS A 227 44.19 -13.97 -15.00
N SER A 228 45.19 -13.34 -14.40
CA SER A 228 46.17 -12.52 -15.08
C SER A 228 46.82 -13.40 -16.14
N ALA A 229 46.28 -13.38 -17.37
CA ALA A 229 47.02 -13.80 -18.54
C ALA A 229 48.18 -12.79 -18.69
N SER A 230 49.32 -13.17 -18.11
CA SER A 230 50.58 -12.47 -18.25
C SER A 230 51.43 -13.32 -19.18
N SER A 231 51.74 -12.72 -20.33
CA SER A 231 52.88 -12.99 -21.24
C SER A 231 52.97 -14.35 -21.92
#